data_AF-D6B453-F1
#
_entry.id   AF-D6B453-F1
#
_cell.length_a   1.000
_cell.length_b   1.000
_cell.length_c   1.000
_cell.angle_alpha   90.00
_cell.angle_beta   90.00
_cell.angle_gamma   90.00
#
_symmetry.space_group_name_H-M   'P 1'
#
loop_
_entity.id
_entity.type
_entity.pdbx_description
1 polymer ?
#
loop_
_entity_poly.entity_id
_entity_poly.type
_entity_poly.pdbx_seq_one_letter_code
_entity_poly.pdbx_strand_id
1 'polypeptide(L)'
;MWGLCKGSGSKPYRTVVDTTGPAYQCSCPSRKFPCKHALGLLLLWSDPDGPVASGESEGAPDWARTWLAGRAERTARKKAAPAAPADTEAARRRAEQRAERVSAGASELEQRLEDLLRGGLAAAEQAGYSLWEETAARMVDAQAPGLAARVRELGAIPGSGPGWPVRLLEESALLYLLVRARRRQAELPEALSSVVGARLGLPVRAEGPPLRDTWLVLAQYDTADARLTTRRAWLHGAASGRTALLLSYGAAGKAPELTLPVGLAMEAELTWFPRGTGGRAELGERFGTPAVPSSRPTGVDVTEALGRYGQAVREDPWTPHCPVTLGPVVPAPLPDGRGWQLAAPDGSAALPVSASAAAGPGLWRLVALSGGAPVTVFGECGHRGFTPLSAWVEGDEAVVPLS
;
A
#
# COMPACT_ATOMS: atom_id res chain seq x y z
N MET A 1 -21.81 8.45 -15.83
CA MET A 1 -23.26 8.17 -15.76
C MET A 1 -24.06 9.42 -15.49
N TRP A 2 -25.32 9.46 -15.92
CA TRP A 2 -26.19 10.61 -15.70
C TRP A 2 -27.65 10.16 -15.56
N GLY A 3 -28.47 10.99 -14.91
CA GLY A 3 -29.89 10.71 -14.73
C GLY A 3 -30.71 11.97 -14.40
N LEU A 4 -32.01 11.89 -14.64
CA LEU A 4 -32.99 12.91 -14.28
C LEU A 4 -33.87 12.37 -13.14
N CYS A 5 -33.61 12.82 -11.90
CA CYS A 5 -34.31 12.32 -10.72
C CYS A 5 -35.51 13.21 -10.38
N LYS A 6 -36.73 12.65 -10.38
CA LYS A 6 -37.95 13.39 -10.01
C LYS A 6 -37.87 13.85 -8.54
N GLY A 7 -37.99 15.16 -8.34
CA GLY A 7 -38.02 15.79 -7.03
C GLY A 7 -39.42 16.30 -6.65
N SER A 8 -39.47 17.12 -5.60
CA SER A 8 -40.69 17.84 -5.20
C SER A 8 -41.03 19.04 -6.10
N GLY A 9 -40.11 19.44 -7.00
CA GLY A 9 -40.32 20.52 -7.97
C GLY A 9 -40.76 20.01 -9.35
N SER A 10 -41.16 20.95 -10.21
CA SER A 10 -41.60 20.67 -11.59
C SER A 10 -40.47 20.26 -12.54
N LYS A 11 -39.21 20.60 -12.22
CA LYS A 11 -38.03 20.21 -13.00
C LYS A 11 -37.30 19.05 -12.30
N PRO A 12 -36.99 17.94 -13.00
CA PRO A 12 -36.21 16.86 -12.43
C PRO A 12 -34.79 17.33 -12.11
N TYR A 13 -34.20 16.78 -11.05
CA TYR A 13 -32.82 17.06 -10.69
C TYR A 13 -31.87 16.38 -11.66
N ARG A 14 -30.94 17.14 -12.20
CA ARG A 14 -29.86 16.64 -13.06
C ARG A 14 -28.79 16.06 -12.17
N THR A 15 -28.51 14.78 -12.33
CA THR A 15 -27.51 14.05 -11.54
C THR A 15 -26.47 13.45 -12.47
N VAL A 16 -25.20 13.74 -12.22
CA VAL A 16 -24.05 13.12 -12.89
C VAL A 16 -23.21 12.40 -11.85
N VAL A 17 -22.75 11.21 -12.21
CA VAL A 17 -21.78 10.43 -11.44
C VAL A 17 -20.62 10.06 -12.36
N ASP A 18 -19.41 10.36 -11.92
CA ASP A 18 -18.21 9.80 -12.53
C ASP A 18 -17.94 8.41 -11.95
N THR A 19 -17.73 7.42 -12.79
CA THR A 19 -17.38 6.06 -12.35
C THR A 19 -15.89 5.86 -12.19
N THR A 20 -15.06 6.82 -12.63
CA THR A 20 -13.60 6.78 -12.48
C THR A 20 -13.11 7.27 -11.11
N GLY A 21 -13.99 7.81 -10.27
CA GLY A 21 -13.68 8.24 -8.89
C GLY A 21 -14.93 8.73 -8.14
N PRO A 22 -14.84 9.07 -6.84
CA PRO A 22 -15.99 9.47 -6.03
C PRO A 22 -16.46 10.91 -6.32
N ALA A 23 -16.81 11.20 -7.58
CA ALA A 23 -17.21 12.52 -8.04
C ALA A 23 -18.68 12.52 -8.46
N TYR A 24 -19.44 13.43 -7.86
CA TYR A 24 -20.88 13.53 -8.03
C TYR A 24 -21.30 14.98 -8.22
N GLN A 25 -22.27 15.23 -9.09
CA GLN A 25 -22.96 16.50 -9.16
C GLN A 25 -24.46 16.24 -9.22
N CYS A 26 -25.23 16.90 -8.36
CA CYS A 26 -26.68 16.86 -8.40
C CYS A 26 -27.23 18.27 -8.23
N SER A 27 -28.20 18.67 -9.05
CA SER A 27 -28.86 19.98 -8.94
C SER A 27 -29.90 20.06 -7.82
N CYS A 28 -29.88 19.15 -6.84
CA CYS A 28 -30.83 19.13 -5.73
C CYS A 28 -30.32 20.01 -4.57
N PRO A 29 -31.20 20.58 -3.72
CA PRO A 29 -30.80 21.49 -2.64
C PRO A 29 -30.13 20.80 -1.43
N SER A 30 -29.87 19.49 -1.48
CA SER A 30 -29.23 18.74 -0.41
C SER A 30 -27.78 19.21 -0.19
N ARG A 31 -27.40 19.41 1.08
CA ARG A 31 -25.99 19.67 1.47
C ARG A 31 -25.20 18.40 1.82
N LYS A 32 -25.84 17.23 1.76
CA LYS A 32 -25.19 15.92 1.96
C LYS A 32 -24.73 15.38 0.60
N PHE A 33 -23.43 15.07 0.49
CA PHE A 33 -22.78 14.57 -0.72
C PHE A 33 -22.04 13.25 -0.42
N PRO A 34 -22.28 12.17 -1.18
CA PRO A 34 -23.28 12.04 -2.26
C PRO A 34 -24.72 12.17 -1.72
N CYS A 35 -25.60 12.80 -2.50
CA CYS A 35 -27.01 12.91 -2.13
C CYS A 35 -27.77 11.63 -2.49
N LYS A 36 -29.00 11.47 -1.98
CA LYS A 36 -29.85 10.30 -2.28
C LYS A 36 -30.08 10.05 -3.77
N HIS A 37 -30.03 11.08 -4.61
CA HIS A 37 -30.19 10.94 -6.07
C HIS A 37 -28.95 10.34 -6.72
N ALA A 38 -27.75 10.78 -6.30
CA ALA A 38 -26.50 10.19 -6.78
C ALA A 38 -26.36 8.74 -6.31
N LEU A 39 -26.74 8.45 -5.06
CA LEU A 39 -26.78 7.09 -4.51
C LEU A 39 -27.81 6.22 -5.23
N GLY A 40 -29.03 6.73 -5.45
CA GLY A 40 -30.06 6.00 -6.20
C GLY A 40 -29.65 5.68 -7.63
N LEU A 41 -28.97 6.61 -8.32
CA LEU A 41 -28.44 6.36 -9.66
C LEU A 41 -27.33 5.30 -9.66
N LEU A 42 -26.45 5.31 -8.66
CA LEU A 42 -25.43 4.27 -8.48
C LEU A 42 -26.04 2.91 -8.18
N LEU A 43 -27.07 2.85 -7.33
CA LEU A 43 -27.77 1.61 -6.98
C LEU A 43 -28.46 0.99 -8.20
N LEU A 44 -29.18 1.80 -8.98
CA LEU A 44 -29.84 1.34 -10.21
C LEU A 44 -28.83 0.87 -11.26
N TRP A 45 -27.65 1.50 -11.33
CA TRP A 45 -26.60 1.08 -12.25
C TRP A 45 -25.86 -0.18 -11.80
N SER A 46 -25.72 -0.39 -10.49
CA SER A 46 -25.08 -1.60 -9.96
C SER A 46 -25.95 -2.86 -10.05
N ASP A 47 -27.23 -2.71 -10.35
CA ASP A 47 -28.18 -3.81 -10.53
C ASP A 47 -28.08 -4.36 -11.97
N PRO A 48 -27.65 -5.63 -12.18
CA PRO A 48 -27.54 -6.23 -13.50
C PRO A 48 -28.87 -6.29 -14.27
N ASP A 49 -29.99 -6.41 -13.54
CA ASP A 49 -31.35 -6.43 -14.09
C ASP A 49 -32.01 -5.03 -14.00
N GLY A 50 -31.24 -4.02 -13.61
CA GLY A 50 -31.70 -2.67 -13.39
C GLY A 50 -32.17 -1.98 -14.67
N PRO A 51 -33.02 -0.94 -14.56
CA PRO A 51 -33.60 -0.23 -15.71
C PRO A 51 -32.59 0.65 -16.46
N VAL A 52 -31.29 0.53 -16.18
CA VAL A 52 -30.24 1.37 -16.76
C VAL A 52 -29.85 0.82 -18.12
N ALA A 53 -30.47 1.35 -19.17
CA ALA A 53 -30.06 1.06 -20.53
C ALA A 53 -28.60 1.49 -20.76
N SER A 54 -27.76 0.57 -21.22
CA SER A 54 -26.50 0.86 -21.89
C SER A 54 -26.84 1.58 -23.21
N GLY A 55 -26.97 2.90 -23.16
CA GLY A 55 -27.46 3.69 -24.29
C GLY A 55 -26.52 3.63 -25.50
N GLU A 56 -26.91 2.86 -26.53
CA GLU A 56 -26.38 2.94 -27.89
C GLU A 56 -27.06 4.03 -28.74
N SER A 57 -27.98 4.82 -28.18
CA SER A 57 -28.63 5.93 -28.90
C SER A 57 -28.69 7.19 -28.05
N GLU A 58 -28.13 8.27 -28.58
CA GLU A 58 -27.94 9.61 -27.99
C GLU A 58 -26.84 9.69 -26.91
N GLY A 59 -25.71 10.30 -27.28
CA GLY A 59 -24.60 10.56 -26.36
C GLY A 59 -25.01 11.41 -25.14
N ALA A 60 -24.18 11.42 -24.11
CA ALA A 60 -24.49 12.10 -22.85
C ALA A 60 -24.96 13.57 -23.05
N PRO A 61 -25.99 14.04 -22.31
CA PRO A 61 -26.48 15.41 -22.41
C PRO A 61 -25.39 16.46 -22.15
N ASP A 62 -25.56 17.65 -22.73
CA ASP A 62 -24.58 18.75 -22.64
C ASP A 62 -24.16 19.09 -21.21
N TRP A 63 -25.12 19.10 -20.27
CA TRP A 63 -24.82 19.40 -18.86
C TRP A 63 -23.92 18.35 -18.20
N ALA A 64 -24.04 17.07 -18.61
CA ALA A 64 -23.18 16.01 -18.12
C ALA A 64 -21.79 16.08 -18.77
N ARG A 65 -21.73 16.32 -20.09
CA ARG A 65 -20.48 16.49 -20.84
C ARG A 65 -19.66 17.68 -20.34
N THR A 66 -20.28 18.85 -20.19
CA THR A 66 -19.63 20.07 -19.70
C THR A 66 -19.05 19.89 -18.31
N TRP A 67 -19.76 19.20 -17.42
CA TRP A 67 -19.25 18.95 -16.08
C TRP A 67 -18.06 17.97 -16.07
N LEU A 68 -18.11 16.90 -16.87
CA LEU A 68 -17.01 15.95 -17.03
C LEU A 68 -15.77 16.64 -17.64
N ALA A 69 -15.94 17.39 -18.72
CA ALA A 69 -14.88 18.15 -19.38
C ALA A 69 -14.23 19.18 -18.43
N GLY A 70 -15.04 19.93 -17.68
CA GLY A 70 -14.52 20.89 -16.70
C GLY A 70 -13.76 20.24 -15.54
N ARG A 71 -14.05 18.97 -15.19
CA ARG A 71 -13.20 18.22 -14.25
C ARG A 71 -11.90 17.75 -14.90
N ALA A 72 -11.96 17.19 -16.11
CA ALA A 72 -10.75 16.79 -16.84
C ALA A 72 -9.77 17.95 -17.00
N GLU A 73 -10.27 19.15 -17.35
CA GLU A 73 -9.45 20.36 -17.48
C GLU A 73 -8.82 20.80 -16.14
N ARG A 74 -9.57 20.77 -15.02
CA ARG A 74 -9.02 21.08 -13.70
C ARG A 74 -7.92 20.11 -13.29
N THR A 75 -8.10 18.82 -13.56
CA THR A 75 -7.09 17.79 -13.30
C THR A 75 -5.86 18.00 -14.18
N ALA A 76 -6.05 18.29 -15.47
CA ALA A 76 -4.97 18.58 -16.41
C ALA A 76 -4.17 19.84 -16.01
N ARG A 77 -4.84 20.92 -15.61
CA ARG A 77 -4.18 22.15 -15.11
C ARG A 77 -3.37 21.89 -13.83
N LYS A 78 -3.83 20.99 -12.95
CA LYS A 78 -3.08 20.59 -11.75
C LYS A 78 -1.84 19.74 -12.09
N LYS A 79 -1.90 18.92 -13.14
CA LYS A 79 -0.75 18.14 -13.64
C LYS A 79 0.23 18.97 -14.47
N ALA A 80 -0.24 19.98 -15.20
CA ALA A 80 0.55 20.79 -16.13
C ALA A 80 1.19 22.04 -15.49
N ALA A 81 0.97 22.29 -14.19
CA ALA A 81 1.66 23.38 -13.49
C ALA A 81 3.17 23.09 -13.46
N PRO A 82 4.02 23.86 -14.17
CA PRO A 82 5.45 23.63 -14.17
C PRO A 82 5.97 23.92 -12.76
N ALA A 83 6.76 23.01 -12.20
CA ALA A 83 7.62 23.37 -11.09
C ALA A 83 8.56 24.47 -11.60
N ALA A 84 8.51 25.65 -10.98
CA ALA A 84 9.44 26.74 -11.28
C ALA A 84 10.88 26.17 -11.28
N PRO A 85 11.76 26.57 -12.23
CA PRO A 85 13.10 26.06 -12.28
C PRO A 85 13.78 26.40 -10.95
N ALA A 86 14.05 25.38 -10.15
CA ALA A 86 14.81 25.54 -8.92
C ALA A 86 16.22 25.98 -9.33
N ASP A 87 16.70 27.07 -8.74
CA ASP A 87 18.11 27.43 -8.78
C ASP A 87 18.94 26.19 -8.39
N THR A 88 19.64 25.62 -9.37
CA THR A 88 20.25 24.30 -9.31
C THR A 88 21.39 24.28 -8.29
N GLU A 89 22.08 25.39 -8.11
CA GLU A 89 23.17 25.53 -7.14
C GLU A 89 22.62 25.70 -5.71
N ALA A 90 21.58 26.51 -5.53
CA ALA A 90 20.90 26.62 -4.24
C ALA A 90 20.19 25.32 -3.84
N ALA A 91 19.71 24.53 -4.80
CA ALA A 91 19.18 23.19 -4.55
C ALA A 91 20.27 22.21 -4.13
N ARG A 92 21.43 22.21 -4.82
CA ARG A 92 22.60 21.39 -4.47
C ARG A 92 23.10 21.68 -3.06
N ARG A 93 23.32 22.96 -2.72
CA ARG A 93 23.77 23.37 -1.37
C ARG A 93 22.78 22.96 -0.27
N ARG A 94 21.48 23.06 -0.51
CA ARG A 94 20.45 22.59 0.44
C ARG A 94 20.46 21.07 0.60
N ALA A 95 20.73 20.33 -0.47
CA ALA A 95 20.87 18.87 -0.42
C ALA A 95 22.12 18.47 0.37
N GLU A 96 23.24 19.16 0.18
CA GLU A 96 24.49 18.95 0.93
C GLU A 96 24.32 19.25 2.43
N GLN A 97 23.74 20.41 2.79
CA GLN A 97 23.47 20.74 4.19
C GLN A 97 22.50 19.75 4.87
N ARG A 98 21.49 19.27 4.12
CA ARG A 98 20.61 18.20 4.62
C ARG A 98 21.39 16.92 4.83
N ALA A 99 22.24 16.54 3.89
CA ALA A 99 23.08 15.35 3.99
C ALA A 99 23.97 15.41 5.24
N GLU A 100 24.59 16.55 5.53
CA GLU A 100 25.39 16.77 6.75
C GLU A 100 24.56 16.59 8.03
N ARG A 101 23.39 17.24 8.11
CA ARG A 101 22.47 17.11 9.28
C ARG A 101 22.03 15.67 9.50
N VAL A 102 21.65 14.98 8.43
CA VAL A 102 21.24 13.56 8.49
C VAL A 102 22.40 12.69 8.96
N SER A 103 23.63 12.93 8.49
CA SER A 103 24.81 12.17 8.91
C SER A 103 25.18 12.42 10.37
N ALA A 104 25.04 13.65 10.86
CA ALA A 104 25.24 13.97 12.27
C ALA A 104 24.21 13.27 13.15
N GLY A 105 22.92 13.34 12.79
CA GLY A 105 21.85 12.65 13.51
C GLY A 105 22.02 11.13 13.48
N ALA A 106 22.42 10.55 12.35
CA ALA A 106 22.72 9.13 12.24
C ALA A 106 23.87 8.74 13.20
N SER A 107 24.92 9.54 13.30
CA SER A 107 26.05 9.25 14.19
C SER A 107 25.67 9.30 15.68
N GLU A 108 24.83 10.26 16.08
CA GLU A 108 24.27 10.30 17.44
C GLU A 108 23.39 9.07 17.72
N LEU A 109 22.55 8.68 16.75
CA LEU A 109 21.68 7.52 16.90
C LEU A 109 22.49 6.21 17.00
N GLU A 110 23.59 6.08 16.27
CA GLU A 110 24.51 4.94 16.39
C GLU A 110 25.01 4.77 17.83
N GLN A 111 25.52 5.86 18.42
CA GLN A 111 26.02 5.87 19.80
C GLN A 111 24.93 5.49 20.80
N ARG A 112 23.73 6.05 20.64
CA ARG A 112 22.58 5.70 21.50
C ARG A 112 22.19 4.23 21.40
N LEU A 113 22.24 3.64 20.21
CA LEU A 113 21.96 2.21 20.01
C LEU A 113 23.06 1.34 20.65
N GLU A 114 24.33 1.73 20.54
CA GLU A 114 25.44 1.03 21.21
C GLU A 114 25.32 1.12 22.74
N ASP A 115 24.93 2.28 23.27
CA ASP A 115 24.71 2.48 24.70
C ASP A 115 23.52 1.67 25.21
N LEU A 116 22.43 1.59 24.45
CA LEU A 116 21.29 0.72 24.74
C LEU A 116 21.72 -0.74 24.86
N LEU A 117 22.53 -1.22 23.92
CA LEU A 117 23.01 -2.61 23.92
C LEU A 117 23.99 -2.85 25.08
N ARG A 118 24.88 -1.89 25.37
CA ARG A 118 25.84 -1.98 26.48
C ARG A 118 25.15 -1.97 27.85
N GLY A 119 24.08 -1.17 28.00
CA GLY A 119 23.26 -1.12 29.21
C GLY A 119 22.35 -2.34 29.39
N GLY A 120 22.14 -3.13 28.33
CA GLY A 120 21.28 -4.30 28.33
C GLY A 120 19.81 -3.95 28.08
N LEU A 121 19.14 -4.80 27.30
CA LEU A 121 17.78 -4.55 26.83
C LEU A 121 16.73 -4.57 27.95
N ALA A 122 16.99 -5.26 29.06
CA ALA A 122 16.05 -5.35 30.18
C ALA A 122 15.75 -3.97 30.82
N ALA A 123 16.70 -3.04 30.78
CA ALA A 123 16.51 -1.68 31.28
C ALA A 123 15.67 -0.81 30.31
N ALA A 124 15.49 -1.23 29.06
CA ALA A 124 14.76 -0.45 28.05
C ALA A 124 13.27 -0.32 28.37
N GLU A 125 12.67 -1.30 29.07
CA GLU A 125 11.30 -1.22 29.56
C GLU A 125 11.13 -0.10 30.61
N GLN A 126 12.17 0.14 31.42
CA GLN A 126 12.16 1.12 32.50
C GLN A 126 12.47 2.54 32.00
N ALA A 127 13.17 2.68 30.86
CA ALA A 127 13.57 3.96 30.28
C ALA A 127 12.38 4.85 29.85
N GLY A 128 11.19 4.27 29.70
CA GLY A 128 9.95 4.99 29.39
C GLY A 128 9.87 5.54 27.97
N TYR A 129 8.65 5.89 27.54
CA TYR A 129 8.37 6.37 26.18
C TYR A 129 9.00 7.75 25.86
N SER A 130 9.26 8.57 26.88
CA SER A 130 9.79 9.93 26.73
C SER A 130 11.20 9.98 26.12
N LEU A 131 12.09 9.05 26.51
CA LEU A 131 13.45 8.98 25.98
C LEU A 131 13.47 8.67 24.47
N TRP A 132 12.57 7.78 24.04
CA TRP A 132 12.39 7.42 22.64
C TRP A 132 11.83 8.59 21.83
N GLU A 133 10.87 9.34 22.36
CA GLU A 133 10.35 10.53 21.70
C GLU A 133 11.37 11.66 21.62
N GLU A 134 12.19 11.88 22.65
CA GLU A 134 13.29 12.84 22.59
C GLU A 134 14.27 12.47 21.47
N THR A 135 14.66 11.20 21.40
CA THR A 135 15.55 10.69 20.34
C THR A 135 14.91 10.85 18.96
N ALA A 136 13.61 10.55 18.83
CA ALA A 136 12.88 10.73 17.57
C ALA A 136 12.76 12.19 17.16
N ALA A 137 12.57 13.12 18.11
CA ALA A 137 12.54 14.56 17.85
C ALA A 137 13.89 15.04 17.30
N ARG A 138 15.02 14.60 17.89
CA ARG A 138 16.36 14.89 17.38
C ARG A 138 16.55 14.40 15.94
N MET A 139 15.98 13.25 15.57
CA MET A 139 16.02 12.76 14.18
C MET A 139 15.20 13.63 13.22
N VAL A 140 14.09 14.22 13.66
CA VAL A 140 13.34 15.21 12.88
C VAL A 140 14.17 16.47 12.67
N ASP A 141 14.83 16.97 13.73
CA ASP A 141 15.72 18.15 13.65
C ASP A 141 16.93 17.90 12.74
N ALA A 142 17.44 16.67 12.75
CA ALA A 142 18.48 16.19 11.83
C ALA A 142 17.99 16.00 10.37
N GLN A 143 16.71 16.27 10.08
CA GLN A 143 16.08 16.07 8.77
C GLN A 143 16.04 14.60 8.31
N ALA A 144 15.95 13.67 9.25
CA ALA A 144 15.84 12.23 9.03
C ALA A 144 14.50 11.68 9.56
N PRO A 145 13.34 12.07 9.00
CA PRO A 145 12.04 11.66 9.50
C PRO A 145 11.81 10.14 9.43
N GLY A 146 12.49 9.42 8.53
CA GLY A 146 12.48 7.96 8.49
C GLY A 146 13.13 7.33 9.73
N LEU A 147 14.28 7.87 10.18
CA LEU A 147 14.90 7.44 11.43
C LEU A 147 14.00 7.77 12.63
N ALA A 148 13.37 8.95 12.63
CA ALA A 148 12.43 9.34 13.69
C ALA A 148 11.26 8.34 13.82
N ALA A 149 10.67 7.91 12.70
CA ALA A 149 9.61 6.91 12.70
C ALA A 149 10.09 5.58 13.29
N ARG A 150 11.27 5.10 12.85
CA ARG A 150 11.87 3.85 13.34
C ARG A 150 12.21 3.89 14.83
N VAL A 151 12.70 5.01 15.35
CA VAL A 151 12.96 5.20 16.79
C VAL A 151 11.65 5.11 17.60
N ARG A 152 10.55 5.69 17.12
CA ARG A 152 9.24 5.56 17.78
C ARG A 152 8.74 4.13 17.78
N GLU A 153 8.92 3.41 16.67
CA GLU A 153 8.58 1.99 16.58
C GLU A 153 9.39 1.17 17.61
N LEU A 154 10.69 1.43 17.79
CA LEU A 154 11.49 0.78 18.86
C LEU A 154 10.91 1.05 20.25
N GLY A 155 10.52 2.29 20.53
CA GLY A 155 9.93 2.68 21.82
C GLY A 155 8.60 2.00 22.14
N ALA A 156 7.87 1.51 21.14
CA ALA A 156 6.65 0.74 21.33
C ALA A 156 6.87 -0.75 21.61
N ILE A 157 8.08 -1.29 21.33
CA ILE A 157 8.35 -2.73 21.45
C ILE A 157 8.29 -3.25 22.88
N PRO A 158 8.87 -2.60 23.92
CA PRO A 158 8.84 -3.15 25.28
C PRO A 158 7.43 -3.44 25.80
N GLY A 159 6.44 -2.63 25.41
CA GLY A 159 5.02 -2.81 25.77
C GLY A 159 4.24 -3.81 24.89
N SER A 160 4.88 -4.49 23.94
CA SER A 160 4.20 -5.34 22.94
C SER A 160 3.95 -6.79 23.38
N GLY A 161 4.24 -7.13 24.64
CA GLY A 161 4.01 -8.46 25.20
C GLY A 161 5.22 -9.41 25.08
N PRO A 162 5.02 -10.74 25.26
CA PRO A 162 6.11 -11.72 25.36
C PRO A 162 7.07 -11.68 24.16
N GLY A 163 8.36 -11.92 24.40
CA GLY A 163 9.40 -11.93 23.36
C GLY A 163 9.84 -10.55 22.88
N TRP A 164 9.40 -9.47 23.54
CA TRP A 164 9.81 -8.10 23.19
C TRP A 164 11.33 -7.86 23.22
N PRO A 165 12.16 -8.48 24.09
CA PRO A 165 13.60 -8.19 24.08
C PRO A 165 14.26 -8.64 22.77
N VAL A 166 13.85 -9.79 22.24
CA VAL A 166 14.34 -10.30 20.95
C VAL A 166 13.91 -9.37 19.82
N ARG A 167 12.62 -8.98 19.78
CA ARG A 167 12.13 -8.01 18.78
C ARG A 167 12.86 -6.68 18.86
N LEU A 168 13.12 -6.17 20.07
CA LEU A 168 13.84 -4.91 20.26
C LEU A 168 15.26 -5.02 19.73
N LEU A 169 15.95 -6.15 19.98
CA LEU A 169 17.28 -6.41 19.44
C LEU A 169 17.28 -6.44 17.90
N GLU A 170 16.37 -7.20 17.30
CA GLU A 170 16.23 -7.34 15.84
C GLU A 170 16.01 -5.98 15.17
N GLU A 171 15.03 -5.22 15.67
CA GLU A 171 14.66 -3.93 15.09
C GLU A 171 15.76 -2.87 15.35
N SER A 172 16.47 -2.95 16.49
CA SER A 172 17.63 -2.10 16.78
C SER A 172 18.81 -2.43 15.86
N ALA A 173 19.05 -3.71 15.57
CA ALA A 173 20.10 -4.14 14.65
C ALA A 173 19.82 -3.67 13.21
N LEU A 174 18.56 -3.73 12.77
CA LEU A 174 18.15 -3.18 11.47
C LEU A 174 18.33 -1.66 11.43
N LEU A 175 17.99 -0.93 12.50
CA LEU A 175 18.20 0.51 12.58
C LEU A 175 19.69 0.87 12.59
N TYR A 176 20.51 0.11 13.33
CA TYR A 176 21.96 0.25 13.34
C TYR A 176 22.54 0.04 11.93
N LEU A 177 22.09 -1.01 11.22
CA LEU A 177 22.49 -1.27 9.84
C LEU A 177 22.18 -0.08 8.93
N LEU A 178 21.02 0.56 9.08
CA LEU A 178 20.61 1.73 8.27
C LEU A 178 21.52 2.93 8.53
N VAL A 179 21.80 3.19 9.80
CA VAL A 179 22.70 4.27 10.24
C VAL A 179 24.13 4.04 9.69
N ARG A 180 24.64 2.81 9.79
CA ARG A 180 25.93 2.42 9.20
C ARG A 180 25.95 2.58 7.69
N ALA A 181 24.88 2.18 7.00
CA ALA A 181 24.75 2.30 5.56
C ALA A 181 24.76 3.78 5.13
N ARG A 182 24.11 4.68 5.87
CA ARG A 182 24.18 6.13 5.64
C ARG A 182 25.61 6.65 5.76
N ARG A 183 26.36 6.24 6.78
CA ARG A 183 27.76 6.68 6.97
C ARG A 183 28.68 6.24 5.84
N ARG A 184 28.43 5.05 5.27
CA ARG A 184 29.21 4.48 4.16
C ARG A 184 28.52 4.64 2.81
N GLN A 185 27.59 5.59 2.69
CA GLN A 185 26.72 5.68 1.51
C GLN A 185 27.51 5.91 0.20
N ALA A 186 28.66 6.59 0.27
CA ALA A 186 29.55 6.79 -0.87
C ALA A 186 30.19 5.49 -1.40
N GLU A 187 30.22 4.43 -0.59
CA GLU A 187 30.75 3.11 -0.96
C GLU A 187 29.66 2.17 -1.49
N LEU A 188 28.38 2.55 -1.38
CA LEU A 188 27.26 1.71 -1.77
C LEU A 188 27.00 1.79 -3.27
N PRO A 189 26.55 0.69 -3.91
CA PRO A 189 25.97 0.75 -5.25
C PRO A 189 24.83 1.77 -5.29
N GLU A 190 24.68 2.48 -6.42
CA GLU A 190 23.70 3.55 -6.60
C GLU A 190 22.28 3.13 -6.19
N ALA A 191 21.85 1.92 -6.59
CA ALA A 191 20.54 1.40 -6.23
C ALA A 191 20.35 1.32 -4.71
N LEU A 192 21.32 0.79 -3.97
CA LEU A 192 21.24 0.65 -2.51
C LEU A 192 21.38 2.01 -1.81
N SER A 193 22.17 2.93 -2.37
CA SER A 193 22.25 4.31 -1.90
C SER A 193 20.88 5.02 -1.96
N SER A 194 20.12 4.79 -3.04
CA SER A 194 18.75 5.29 -3.18
C SER A 194 17.79 4.68 -2.16
N VAL A 195 17.92 3.37 -1.88
CA VAL A 195 17.14 2.69 -0.82
C VAL A 195 17.43 3.32 0.55
N VAL A 196 18.71 3.52 0.89
CA VAL A 196 19.11 4.17 2.15
C VAL A 196 18.49 5.57 2.24
N GLY A 197 18.55 6.36 1.16
CA GLY A 197 17.90 7.67 1.11
C GLY A 197 16.40 7.62 1.37
N ALA A 198 15.70 6.69 0.72
CA ALA A 198 14.26 6.47 0.92
C ALA A 198 13.93 6.09 2.37
N ARG A 199 14.71 5.17 2.97
CA ARG A 199 14.56 4.69 4.34
C ARG A 199 14.85 5.77 5.39
N LEU A 200 15.70 6.75 5.07
CA LEU A 200 15.94 7.94 5.90
C LEU A 200 14.78 8.96 5.82
N GLY A 201 13.83 8.76 4.90
CA GLY A 201 12.70 9.65 4.67
C GLY A 201 13.02 10.81 3.72
N LEU A 202 14.06 10.68 2.89
CA LEU A 202 14.29 11.64 1.81
C LEU A 202 13.18 11.51 0.75
N PRO A 203 12.72 12.62 0.15
CA PRO A 203 11.71 12.56 -0.90
C PRO A 203 12.21 11.72 -2.09
N VAL A 204 11.44 10.69 -2.43
CA VAL A 204 11.64 9.88 -3.64
C VAL A 204 10.49 10.17 -4.58
N ARG A 205 10.76 10.24 -5.88
CA ARG A 205 9.73 10.42 -6.90
C ARG A 205 9.62 9.15 -7.75
N ALA A 206 8.46 8.96 -8.37
CA ALA A 206 8.34 7.97 -9.42
C ALA A 206 9.17 8.45 -10.62
N GLU A 207 9.87 7.52 -11.26
CA GLU A 207 10.82 7.79 -12.33
C GLU A 207 10.61 6.80 -13.50
N GLY A 208 11.00 7.23 -14.70
CA GLY A 208 10.85 6.42 -15.91
C GLY A 208 9.50 6.59 -16.63
N PRO A 209 9.32 5.89 -17.77
CA PRO A 209 8.11 6.01 -18.57
C PRO A 209 6.91 5.35 -17.87
N PRO A 210 5.70 5.92 -17.98
CA PRO A 210 4.49 5.27 -17.51
C PRO A 210 4.25 3.96 -18.28
N LEU A 211 3.87 2.91 -17.57
CA LEU A 211 3.43 1.64 -18.16
C LEU A 211 1.90 1.59 -18.14
N ARG A 212 1.29 1.60 -19.32
CA ARG A 212 -0.12 1.28 -19.49
C ARG A 212 -0.32 -0.23 -19.46
N ASP A 213 -1.21 -0.70 -18.61
CA ASP A 213 -1.61 -2.11 -18.51
C ASP A 213 -3.04 -2.21 -17.96
N THR A 214 -3.59 -3.42 -17.95
CA THR A 214 -4.81 -3.77 -17.24
C THR A 214 -4.46 -4.33 -15.86
N TRP A 215 -4.75 -3.55 -14.83
CA TRP A 215 -4.34 -3.80 -13.45
C TRP A 215 -5.47 -4.41 -12.64
N LEU A 216 -5.37 -5.70 -12.31
CA LEU A 216 -6.26 -6.38 -11.37
C LEU A 216 -5.94 -5.92 -9.94
N VAL A 217 -6.94 -5.40 -9.22
CA VAL A 217 -6.82 -5.05 -7.81
C VAL A 217 -6.89 -6.33 -6.97
N LEU A 218 -5.75 -6.73 -6.42
CA LEU A 218 -5.60 -7.97 -5.66
C LEU A 218 -6.03 -7.82 -4.19
N ALA A 219 -5.73 -6.68 -3.57
CA ALA A 219 -6.07 -6.40 -2.19
C ALA A 219 -6.10 -4.89 -1.94
N GLN A 220 -6.92 -4.45 -0.98
CA GLN A 220 -6.93 -3.08 -0.48
C GLN A 220 -7.22 -3.09 1.02
N TYR A 221 -6.35 -2.47 1.81
CA TYR A 221 -6.53 -2.37 3.25
C TYR A 221 -5.93 -1.07 3.80
N ASP A 222 -6.42 -0.64 4.96
CA ASP A 222 -6.01 0.60 5.61
C ASP A 222 -5.20 0.28 6.87
N THR A 223 -4.06 0.97 7.02
CA THR A 223 -3.27 1.01 8.25
C THR A 223 -3.37 2.42 8.81
N ALA A 224 -3.74 2.57 10.09
CA ALA A 224 -3.85 3.87 10.73
C ALA A 224 -2.83 4.03 11.86
N ASP A 225 -2.23 5.21 11.95
CA ASP A 225 -1.54 5.69 13.15
C ASP A 225 -2.29 6.90 13.74
N ALA A 226 -1.76 7.49 14.81
CA ALA A 226 -2.40 8.62 15.50
C ALA A 226 -2.62 9.88 14.62
N ARG A 227 -1.90 10.00 13.49
CA ARG A 227 -1.85 11.22 12.66
C ARG A 227 -2.31 10.97 11.21
N LEU A 228 -2.23 9.73 10.73
CA LEU A 228 -2.33 9.39 9.31
C LEU A 228 -3.00 8.01 9.12
N THR A 229 -3.97 7.96 8.22
CA THR A 229 -4.48 6.71 7.66
C THR A 229 -3.81 6.49 6.31
N THR A 230 -3.13 5.35 6.15
CA THR A 230 -2.51 4.93 4.89
C THR A 230 -3.29 3.76 4.31
N ARG A 231 -3.82 3.94 3.10
CA ARG A 231 -4.41 2.88 2.30
C ARG A 231 -3.35 2.27 1.41
N ARG A 232 -3.28 0.94 1.43
CA ARG A 232 -2.41 0.11 0.59
C ARG A 232 -3.28 -0.65 -0.37
N ALA A 233 -3.03 -0.50 -1.66
CA ALA A 233 -3.69 -1.27 -2.71
C ALA A 233 -2.65 -2.00 -3.55
N TRP A 234 -2.78 -3.32 -3.62
CA TRP A 234 -1.93 -4.18 -4.44
C TRP A 234 -2.62 -4.45 -5.77
N LEU A 235 -1.87 -4.32 -6.87
CA LEU A 235 -2.36 -4.55 -8.22
C LEU A 235 -1.43 -5.48 -9.00
N HIS A 236 -1.98 -6.22 -9.95
CA HIS A 236 -1.22 -7.04 -10.88
C HIS A 236 -1.56 -6.71 -12.33
N GLY A 237 -0.54 -6.45 -13.14
CA GLY A 237 -0.68 -6.14 -14.56
C GLY A 237 -0.85 -7.42 -15.38
N ALA A 238 -1.95 -7.54 -16.11
CA ALA A 238 -2.28 -8.74 -16.88
C ALA A 238 -1.29 -8.98 -18.03
N ALA A 239 -0.83 -7.91 -18.71
CA ALA A 239 0.13 -8.05 -19.81
C ALA A 239 1.59 -8.03 -19.32
N SER A 240 1.90 -7.19 -18.32
CA SER A 240 3.28 -7.03 -17.83
C SER A 240 3.70 -8.08 -16.80
N GLY A 241 2.74 -8.76 -16.17
CA GLY A 241 3.00 -9.67 -15.04
C GLY A 241 3.56 -8.97 -13.80
N ARG A 242 3.57 -7.63 -13.75
CA ARG A 242 4.16 -6.86 -12.65
C ARG A 242 3.15 -6.69 -11.53
N THR A 243 3.65 -6.75 -10.30
CA THR A 243 2.86 -6.40 -9.12
C THR A 243 3.26 -5.02 -8.62
N ALA A 244 2.28 -4.17 -8.34
CA ALA A 244 2.47 -2.79 -7.93
C ALA A 244 1.74 -2.48 -6.62
N LEU A 245 2.32 -1.61 -5.81
CA LEU A 245 1.72 -1.07 -4.60
C LEU A 245 1.36 0.41 -4.81
N LEU A 246 0.08 0.73 -4.69
CA LEU A 246 -0.39 2.11 -4.62
C LEU A 246 -0.64 2.49 -3.16
N LEU A 247 -0.16 3.67 -2.79
CA LEU A 247 -0.37 4.26 -1.47
C LEU A 247 -1.27 5.48 -1.60
N SER A 248 -2.30 5.56 -0.76
CA SER A 248 -3.14 6.74 -0.61
C SER A 248 -3.20 7.13 0.86
N TYR A 249 -3.21 8.43 1.14
CA TYR A 249 -3.09 8.96 2.48
C TYR A 249 -4.31 9.80 2.84
N GLY A 250 -4.80 9.64 4.06
CA GLY A 250 -5.87 10.43 4.66
C GLY A 250 -5.41 11.00 5.99
N ALA A 251 -5.75 12.25 6.29
CA ALA A 251 -5.48 12.84 7.60
C ALA A 251 -6.17 12.04 8.72
N ALA A 252 -5.70 12.16 9.97
CA ALA A 252 -6.28 11.49 11.13
C ALA A 252 -7.82 11.46 11.12
N GLY A 253 -8.39 10.25 11.20
CA GLY A 253 -9.84 10.03 11.20
C GLY A 253 -10.54 10.19 9.84
N LYS A 254 -9.81 10.45 8.74
CA LYS A 254 -10.35 10.52 7.38
C LYS A 254 -9.86 9.35 6.54
N ALA A 255 -10.79 8.74 5.80
CA ALA A 255 -10.46 7.71 4.83
C ALA A 255 -9.64 8.31 3.66
N PRO A 256 -8.61 7.59 3.16
CA PRO A 256 -7.90 8.00 1.96
C PRO A 256 -8.82 8.06 0.73
N GLU A 257 -8.54 9.00 -0.18
CA GLU A 257 -9.44 9.28 -1.32
C GLU A 257 -9.49 8.16 -2.35
N LEU A 258 -8.35 7.51 -2.61
CA LEU A 258 -8.26 6.46 -3.63
C LEU A 258 -9.01 5.22 -3.14
N THR A 259 -10.01 4.78 -3.89
CA THR A 259 -10.75 3.54 -3.61
C THR A 259 -10.74 2.68 -4.87
N LEU A 260 -10.14 1.51 -4.75
CA LEU A 260 -9.98 0.51 -5.79
C LEU A 260 -10.69 -0.77 -5.36
N PRO A 261 -11.82 -1.14 -5.98
CA PRO A 261 -12.55 -2.35 -5.61
C PRO A 261 -11.70 -3.60 -5.88
N VAL A 262 -11.50 -4.42 -4.86
CA VAL A 262 -10.79 -5.70 -4.97
C VAL A 262 -11.56 -6.62 -5.92
N GLY A 263 -10.84 -7.31 -6.80
CA GLY A 263 -11.42 -8.21 -7.79
C GLY A 263 -11.82 -7.55 -9.11
N LEU A 264 -11.73 -6.23 -9.23
CA LEU A 264 -11.88 -5.54 -10.51
C LEU A 264 -10.52 -5.23 -11.13
N ALA A 265 -10.48 -5.24 -12.45
CA ALA A 265 -9.36 -4.76 -13.24
C ALA A 265 -9.65 -3.35 -13.77
N MET A 266 -8.62 -2.50 -13.83
CA MET A 266 -8.70 -1.19 -14.47
C MET A 266 -7.56 -1.01 -15.45
N GLU A 267 -7.85 -0.41 -16.59
CA GLU A 267 -6.79 0.05 -17.49
C GLU A 267 -6.23 1.36 -16.96
N ALA A 268 -4.93 1.41 -16.71
CA ALA A 268 -4.27 2.60 -16.18
C ALA A 268 -2.77 2.62 -16.50
N GLU A 269 -2.21 3.82 -16.45
CA GLU A 269 -0.77 4.04 -16.44
C GLU A 269 -0.23 4.00 -15.02
N LEU A 270 0.85 3.26 -14.79
CA LEU A 270 1.62 3.29 -13.54
C LEU A 270 3.06 3.71 -13.81
N THR A 271 3.64 4.52 -12.93
CA THR A 271 5.07 4.88 -12.95
C THR A 271 5.72 4.41 -11.65
N TRP A 272 6.82 3.67 -11.71
CA TRP A 272 7.41 3.06 -10.52
C TRP A 272 8.34 4.03 -9.81
N PHE A 273 8.38 3.88 -8.50
CA PHE A 273 9.47 4.43 -7.71
C PHE A 273 10.74 3.58 -7.94
N PRO A 274 11.93 4.16 -7.69
CA PRO A 274 13.19 3.43 -7.70
C PRO A 274 13.15 2.12 -6.92
N ARG A 275 14.08 1.21 -7.25
CA ARG A 275 14.22 -0.10 -6.59
C ARG A 275 14.32 0.02 -5.07
N GLY A 276 13.86 -1.01 -4.36
CA GLY A 276 13.80 -1.07 -2.90
C GLY A 276 12.71 -0.18 -2.27
N THR A 277 11.66 0.14 -3.03
CA THR A 277 10.44 0.80 -2.52
C THR A 277 9.25 -0.17 -2.41
N GLY A 278 9.52 -1.47 -2.33
CA GLY A 278 8.49 -2.50 -2.17
C GLY A 278 7.49 -2.58 -3.33
N GLY A 279 7.94 -2.28 -4.55
CA GLY A 279 7.09 -2.26 -5.74
C GLY A 279 6.13 -1.07 -5.80
N ARG A 280 6.39 0.00 -5.06
CA ARG A 280 5.57 1.20 -5.07
C ARG A 280 5.49 1.82 -6.46
N ALA A 281 4.29 2.24 -6.84
CA ALA A 281 4.03 2.99 -8.06
C ALA A 281 3.15 4.21 -7.79
N GLU A 282 3.18 5.15 -8.72
CA GLU A 282 2.27 6.28 -8.81
C GLU A 282 1.22 6.00 -9.89
N LEU A 283 -0.04 6.27 -9.57
CA LEU A 283 -1.17 6.09 -10.48
C LEU A 283 -1.25 7.29 -11.43
N GLY A 284 -1.07 7.03 -12.73
CA GLY A 284 -1.17 7.96 -13.83
C GLY A 284 -2.61 8.15 -14.32
N GLU A 285 -2.79 8.17 -15.63
CA GLU A 285 -4.11 8.23 -16.25
C GLU A 285 -4.85 6.90 -16.12
N ARG A 286 -6.17 6.96 -15.96
CA ARG A 286 -7.07 5.80 -15.94
C ARG A 286 -7.92 5.82 -17.19
N PHE A 287 -8.10 4.65 -17.80
CA PHE A 287 -8.83 4.48 -19.03
C PHE A 287 -10.05 3.58 -18.77
N GLY A 288 -11.19 3.98 -19.32
CA GLY A 288 -12.44 3.22 -19.22
C GLY A 288 -12.99 3.07 -17.81
N THR A 289 -13.94 2.14 -17.69
CA THR A 289 -14.56 1.75 -16.41
C THR A 289 -13.93 0.46 -15.93
N PRO A 290 -13.67 0.28 -14.62
CA PRO A 290 -13.22 -1.00 -14.09
C PRO A 290 -14.16 -2.14 -14.47
N ALA A 291 -13.58 -3.29 -14.82
CA ALA A 291 -14.31 -4.47 -15.30
C ALA A 291 -13.84 -5.73 -14.57
N VAL A 292 -14.59 -6.83 -14.73
CA VAL A 292 -14.14 -8.14 -14.26
C VAL A 292 -12.87 -8.53 -15.02
N PRO A 293 -11.81 -9.01 -14.34
CA PRO A 293 -10.57 -9.42 -14.99
C PRO A 293 -10.81 -10.60 -15.94
N SER A 294 -10.01 -10.68 -17.00
CA SER A 294 -9.99 -11.83 -17.92
C SER A 294 -9.00 -12.93 -17.49
N SER A 295 -8.19 -12.67 -16.46
CA SER A 295 -7.20 -13.62 -15.95
C SER A 295 -6.76 -13.23 -14.54
N ARG A 296 -6.36 -14.23 -13.75
CA ARG A 296 -5.70 -14.05 -12.44
C ARG A 296 -4.19 -14.28 -12.55
N PRO A 297 -3.39 -13.76 -11.61
CA PRO A 297 -1.95 -14.02 -11.59
C PRO A 297 -1.68 -15.52 -11.38
N THR A 298 -0.70 -16.07 -12.10
CA THR A 298 -0.23 -17.44 -11.86
C THR A 298 0.42 -17.53 -10.48
N GLY A 299 0.01 -18.53 -9.70
CA GLY A 299 0.62 -18.83 -8.40
C GLY A 299 2.02 -19.41 -8.56
N VAL A 300 2.87 -19.15 -7.57
CA VAL A 300 4.17 -19.80 -7.42
C VAL A 300 4.18 -20.73 -6.21
N ASP A 301 5.11 -21.66 -6.19
CA ASP A 301 5.30 -22.55 -5.04
C ASP A 301 5.98 -21.84 -3.86
N VAL A 302 6.04 -22.56 -2.73
CA VAL A 302 6.64 -22.06 -1.48
C VAL A 302 8.12 -21.73 -1.63
N THR A 303 8.87 -22.53 -2.38
CA THR A 303 10.32 -22.35 -2.56
C THR A 303 10.60 -21.09 -3.38
N GLU A 304 9.87 -20.87 -4.46
CA GLU A 304 9.97 -19.67 -5.26
C GLU A 304 9.50 -18.44 -4.48
N ALA A 305 8.44 -18.54 -3.67
CA ALA A 305 8.00 -17.46 -2.78
C ALA A 305 9.12 -17.00 -1.82
N LEU A 306 9.81 -17.95 -1.19
CA LEU A 306 10.97 -17.66 -0.34
C LEU A 306 12.14 -17.10 -1.14
N GLY A 307 12.38 -17.62 -2.34
CA GLY A 307 13.39 -17.09 -3.26
C GLY A 307 13.13 -15.63 -3.62
N ARG A 308 11.88 -15.26 -3.91
CA ARG A 308 11.45 -13.87 -4.18
C ARG A 308 11.67 -12.97 -2.96
N TYR A 309 11.38 -13.46 -1.75
CA TYR A 309 11.67 -12.69 -0.54
C TYR A 309 13.19 -12.50 -0.34
N GLY A 310 14.00 -13.53 -0.58
CA GLY A 310 15.45 -13.42 -0.55
C GLY A 310 16.00 -12.39 -1.54
N GLN A 311 15.46 -12.32 -2.75
CA GLN A 311 15.82 -11.28 -3.72
C GLN A 311 15.40 -9.88 -3.24
N ALA A 312 14.20 -9.75 -2.67
CA ALA A 312 13.74 -8.48 -2.13
C ALA A 312 14.67 -7.98 -1.00
N VAL A 313 15.11 -8.87 -0.10
CA VAL A 313 16.07 -8.53 0.98
C VAL A 313 17.44 -8.15 0.42
N ARG A 314 17.87 -8.79 -0.68
CA ARG A 314 19.12 -8.42 -1.36
C ARG A 314 19.07 -7.01 -1.93
N GLU A 315 17.93 -6.58 -2.45
CA GLU A 315 17.72 -5.23 -3.01
C GLU A 315 17.50 -4.17 -1.91
N ASP A 316 16.77 -4.53 -0.86
CA ASP A 316 16.45 -3.69 0.29
C ASP A 316 16.49 -4.53 1.58
N PRO A 317 17.62 -4.47 2.32
CA PRO A 317 17.80 -5.26 3.56
C PRO A 317 16.75 -4.99 4.65
N TRP A 318 16.02 -3.88 4.56
CA TRP A 318 15.00 -3.50 5.53
C TRP A 318 13.58 -3.87 5.07
N THR A 319 13.42 -4.58 3.95
CA THR A 319 12.10 -4.97 3.47
C THR A 319 11.48 -6.04 4.37
N PRO A 320 10.31 -5.76 4.99
CA PRO A 320 9.69 -6.72 5.89
C PRO A 320 9.07 -7.90 5.14
N HIS A 321 8.68 -7.69 3.88
CA HIS A 321 7.99 -8.65 3.03
C HIS A 321 8.12 -8.29 1.54
N CYS A 322 7.74 -9.22 0.67
CA CYS A 322 7.48 -8.99 -0.75
C CYS A 322 6.08 -9.52 -1.14
N PRO A 323 5.42 -8.92 -2.15
CA PRO A 323 4.14 -9.43 -2.62
C PRO A 323 4.32 -10.74 -3.38
N VAL A 324 3.48 -11.74 -3.08
CA VAL A 324 3.52 -13.05 -3.72
C VAL A 324 2.09 -13.57 -3.94
N THR A 325 1.83 -14.09 -5.14
CA THR A 325 0.70 -14.97 -5.40
C THR A 325 1.20 -16.41 -5.22
N LEU A 326 0.86 -17.01 -4.09
CA LEU A 326 1.29 -18.35 -3.69
C LEU A 326 0.18 -19.36 -4.03
N GLY A 327 0.51 -20.44 -4.71
CA GLY A 327 -0.47 -21.49 -4.98
C GLY A 327 -0.01 -22.50 -6.03
N PRO A 328 -0.58 -23.72 -6.02
CA PRO A 328 -1.62 -24.18 -5.10
C PRO A 328 -1.08 -24.44 -3.68
N VAL A 329 -1.85 -24.10 -2.64
CA VAL A 329 -1.53 -24.35 -1.21
C VAL A 329 -2.76 -24.68 -0.38
N VAL A 330 -2.59 -25.45 0.70
CA VAL A 330 -3.64 -25.82 1.65
C VAL A 330 -3.38 -25.14 3.00
N PRO A 331 -4.30 -24.30 3.53
CA PRO A 331 -4.24 -23.80 4.88
C PRO A 331 -4.39 -24.95 5.89
N ALA A 332 -3.42 -25.12 6.77
CA ALA A 332 -3.41 -26.18 7.77
C ALA A 332 -2.89 -25.65 9.12
N PRO A 333 -3.30 -26.23 10.26
CA PRO A 333 -2.66 -25.93 11.53
C PRO A 333 -1.18 -26.34 11.51
N LEU A 334 -0.34 -25.61 12.25
CA LEU A 334 1.04 -26.04 12.51
C LEU A 334 1.05 -27.35 13.30
N PRO A 335 2.08 -28.21 13.15
CA PRO A 335 2.17 -29.48 13.86
C PRO A 335 2.11 -29.36 15.39
N ASP A 336 2.57 -28.23 15.96
CA ASP A 336 2.54 -27.97 17.39
C ASP A 336 1.20 -27.38 17.89
N GLY A 337 0.24 -27.18 16.98
CA GLY A 337 -1.09 -26.63 17.25
C GLY A 337 -1.13 -25.15 17.61
N ARG A 338 0.00 -24.42 17.56
CA ARG A 338 0.09 -23.03 18.04
C ARG A 338 0.02 -21.97 16.94
N GLY A 339 -0.30 -22.36 15.72
CA GLY A 339 -0.50 -21.43 14.61
C GLY A 339 -0.97 -22.13 13.36
N TRP A 340 -0.85 -21.43 12.24
CA TRP A 340 -1.30 -21.88 10.93
C TRP A 340 -0.17 -21.80 9.92
N GLN A 341 -0.27 -22.58 8.86
CA GLN A 341 0.66 -22.60 7.74
C GLN A 341 -0.10 -22.75 6.41
N LEU A 342 0.54 -22.33 5.33
CA LEU A 342 0.13 -22.61 3.96
C LEU A 342 1.06 -23.70 3.42
N ALA A 343 0.56 -24.93 3.31
CA ALA A 343 1.34 -26.09 2.89
C ALA A 343 1.17 -26.38 1.41
N ALA A 344 2.23 -26.81 0.74
CA ALA A 344 2.13 -27.39 -0.59
C ALA A 344 1.23 -28.64 -0.54
N PRO A 345 0.40 -28.91 -1.57
CA PRO A 345 -0.52 -30.05 -1.57
C PRO A 345 0.16 -31.41 -1.43
N ASP A 346 1.41 -31.53 -1.87
CA ASP A 346 2.24 -32.72 -1.76
C ASP A 346 2.98 -32.84 -0.41
N GLY A 347 2.85 -31.84 0.47
CA GLY A 347 3.52 -31.78 1.77
C GLY A 347 5.01 -31.47 1.71
N SER A 348 5.56 -31.11 0.55
CA SER A 348 7.01 -30.89 0.35
C SER A 348 7.55 -29.65 1.08
N ALA A 349 6.71 -28.62 1.23
CA ALA A 349 7.08 -27.36 1.86
C ALA A 349 5.86 -26.67 2.47
N ALA A 350 6.09 -25.78 3.44
CA ALA A 350 5.04 -24.95 4.03
C ALA A 350 5.59 -23.59 4.48
N LEU A 351 4.73 -22.57 4.47
CA LEU A 351 5.02 -21.25 5.02
C LEU A 351 4.14 -21.01 6.25
N PRO A 352 4.72 -20.60 7.40
CA PRO A 352 3.91 -20.19 8.53
C PRO A 352 3.08 -18.95 8.16
N VAL A 353 1.81 -18.93 8.56
CA VAL A 353 0.97 -17.74 8.50
C VAL A 353 1.41 -16.80 9.61
N SER A 354 1.55 -15.51 9.31
CA SER A 354 2.00 -14.52 10.28
C SER A 354 1.07 -14.47 11.49
N ALA A 355 1.61 -14.24 12.69
CA ALA A 355 0.83 -14.25 13.93
C ALA A 355 -0.35 -13.26 13.89
N SER A 356 -0.15 -12.09 13.28
CA SER A 356 -1.22 -11.09 13.08
C SER A 356 -2.32 -11.59 12.14
N ALA A 357 -1.97 -12.29 11.06
CA ALA A 357 -2.96 -12.84 10.15
C ALA A 357 -3.69 -14.04 10.78
N ALA A 358 -2.99 -14.88 11.53
CA ALA A 358 -3.56 -16.03 12.22
C ALA A 358 -4.54 -15.62 13.33
N ALA A 359 -4.36 -14.45 13.95
CA ALA A 359 -5.30 -13.90 14.93
C ALA A 359 -6.53 -13.21 14.29
N GLY A 360 -6.48 -12.93 12.99
CA GLY A 360 -7.53 -12.19 12.28
C GLY A 360 -8.67 -13.07 11.75
N PRO A 361 -9.85 -12.48 11.46
CA PRO A 361 -10.98 -13.20 10.88
C PRO A 361 -10.70 -13.72 9.45
N GLY A 362 -9.74 -13.10 8.75
CA GLY A 362 -9.35 -13.47 7.39
C GLY A 362 -8.84 -14.91 7.27
N LEU A 363 -8.21 -15.43 8.31
CA LEU A 363 -7.78 -16.83 8.35
C LEU A 363 -8.98 -17.78 8.26
N TRP A 364 -10.04 -17.55 9.05
CA TRP A 364 -11.22 -18.41 9.04
C TRP A 364 -11.94 -18.37 7.69
N ARG A 365 -11.97 -17.20 7.06
CA ARG A 365 -12.47 -17.07 5.68
C ARG A 365 -11.63 -17.90 4.70
N LEU A 366 -10.30 -17.82 4.79
CA LEU A 366 -9.40 -18.62 3.96
C LEU A 366 -9.59 -20.12 4.15
N VAL A 367 -9.71 -20.59 5.40
CA VAL A 367 -9.96 -22.00 5.72
C VAL A 367 -11.32 -22.46 5.18
N ALA A 368 -12.36 -21.64 5.32
CA ALA A 368 -13.68 -21.95 4.79
C ALA A 368 -13.71 -22.01 3.25
N LEU A 369 -12.98 -21.11 2.58
CA LEU A 369 -12.83 -21.12 1.11
C LEU A 369 -12.08 -22.34 0.61
N SER A 370 -11.03 -22.74 1.34
CA SER A 370 -10.26 -23.93 1.00
C SER A 370 -11.07 -25.21 1.21
N GLY A 371 -11.79 -25.34 2.33
CA GLY A 371 -12.49 -26.58 2.67
C GLY A 371 -11.58 -27.82 2.77
N GLY A 372 -10.26 -27.60 2.92
CA GLY A 372 -9.22 -28.64 2.84
C GLY A 372 -8.67 -28.88 1.44
N ALA A 373 -9.22 -28.27 0.39
CA ALA A 373 -8.71 -28.33 -0.97
C ALA A 373 -7.66 -27.22 -1.23
N PRO A 374 -6.77 -27.39 -2.22
CA PRO A 374 -5.79 -26.37 -2.57
C PRO A 374 -6.44 -25.08 -3.07
N VAL A 375 -5.85 -23.94 -2.69
CA VAL A 375 -6.24 -22.59 -3.10
C VAL A 375 -5.03 -21.82 -3.61
N THR A 376 -5.28 -20.76 -4.38
CA THR A 376 -4.25 -19.75 -4.67
C THR A 376 -4.48 -18.55 -3.76
N VAL A 377 -3.43 -18.00 -3.18
CA VAL A 377 -3.50 -16.91 -2.20
C VAL A 377 -2.53 -15.81 -2.60
N PHE A 378 -3.01 -14.57 -2.68
CA PHE A 378 -2.15 -13.40 -2.76
C PHE A 378 -1.92 -12.82 -1.37
N GLY A 379 -0.68 -12.45 -1.09
CA GLY A 379 -0.30 -11.91 0.20
C GLY A 379 1.11 -11.37 0.25
N GLU A 380 1.54 -11.06 1.47
CA GLU A 380 2.88 -10.54 1.77
C GLU A 380 3.71 -11.67 2.38
N CYS A 381 4.78 -12.09 1.69
CA CYS A 381 5.72 -13.10 2.16
C CYS A 381 6.92 -12.42 2.81
N GLY A 382 7.20 -12.72 4.08
CA GLY A 382 8.32 -12.12 4.80
C GLY A 382 8.86 -12.98 5.94
N HIS A 383 9.83 -12.44 6.67
CA HIS A 383 10.51 -13.14 7.78
C HIS A 383 9.57 -13.52 8.94
N ARG A 384 8.42 -12.84 9.09
CA ARG A 384 7.40 -13.16 10.10
C ARG A 384 6.36 -14.18 9.60
N GLY A 385 6.58 -14.76 8.43
CA GLY A 385 5.63 -15.64 7.75
C GLY A 385 4.86 -14.92 6.65
N PHE A 386 3.85 -15.62 6.14
CA PHE A 386 2.98 -15.15 5.06
C PHE A 386 1.73 -14.48 5.63
N THR A 387 1.39 -13.29 5.15
CA THR A 387 0.14 -12.59 5.46
C THR A 387 -0.81 -12.71 4.27
N PRO A 388 -1.83 -13.59 4.32
CA PRO A 388 -2.86 -13.70 3.28
C PRO A 388 -3.69 -12.43 3.20
N LEU A 389 -3.91 -11.92 1.98
CA LEU A 389 -4.72 -10.72 1.73
C LEU A 389 -5.93 -11.02 0.84
N SER A 390 -5.79 -11.91 -0.14
CA SER A 390 -6.89 -12.41 -0.96
C SER A 390 -6.63 -13.83 -1.44
N ALA A 391 -7.68 -14.52 -1.86
CA ALA A 391 -7.60 -15.89 -2.34
C ALA A 391 -8.51 -16.15 -3.55
N TRP A 392 -8.17 -17.20 -4.28
CA TRP A 392 -8.97 -17.80 -5.35
C TRP A 392 -9.17 -19.27 -5.02
N VAL A 393 -10.40 -19.74 -5.25
CA VAL A 393 -10.72 -21.16 -5.25
C VAL A 393 -10.35 -21.73 -6.62
N GLU A 394 -9.93 -22.99 -6.66
CA GLU A 394 -9.65 -23.66 -7.93
C GLU A 394 -10.91 -23.70 -8.81
N GLY A 395 -10.77 -23.31 -10.08
CA GLY A 395 -11.89 -23.20 -11.02
C GLY A 395 -12.73 -21.92 -10.92
N ASP A 396 -12.44 -21.03 -9.96
CA ASP A 396 -13.07 -19.72 -9.84
C ASP A 396 -12.07 -18.59 -10.16
N GLU A 397 -12.51 -17.61 -10.93
CA GLU A 397 -11.74 -16.42 -11.28
C GLU A 397 -11.97 -15.26 -10.29
N ALA A 398 -13.01 -15.35 -9.45
CA ALA A 398 -13.36 -14.32 -8.49
C ALA A 398 -12.31 -14.21 -7.37
N VAL A 399 -11.79 -13.00 -7.18
CA VAL A 399 -10.91 -12.67 -6.06
C VAL A 399 -11.75 -12.57 -4.79
N VAL A 400 -11.40 -13.35 -3.77
CA VAL A 400 -12.03 -13.24 -2.45
C VAL A 400 -11.11 -12.49 -1.48
N PRO A 401 -11.46 -11.26 -1.05
CA PRO A 401 -10.65 -10.53 -0.07
C PRO A 401 -10.70 -11.20 1.30
N LEU A 402 -9.57 -11.22 2.01
CA LEU A 402 -9.43 -11.81 3.35
C LEU A 402 -9.33 -10.75 4.47
N SER A 403 -9.08 -9.49 4.13
CA SER A 403 -9.00 -8.35 5.05
C SER A 403 -10.34 -7.70 5.35
#